data_AF-A0A0C9XD13-F1
#
_entry.id   AF-A0A0C9XD13-F1
#
_cell.length_a   1.000
_cell.length_b   1.000
_cell.length_c   1.000
_cell.angle_alpha   90.00
_cell.angle_beta   90.00
_cell.angle_gamma   90.00
#
_symmetry.space_group_name_H-M   'P 1'
#
loop_
_entity.id
_entity.type
_entity.pdbx_description
1 polymer ?
#
loop_
_entity_poly.entity_id
_entity_poly.type
_entity_poly.pdbx_seq_one_letter_code
_entity_poly.pdbx_strand_id
1 'polypeptide(L)'
;MPSSFLHLPNELILEILGYHEGSPLEDDTIQNLALSCRRLFALLISTILQRQLNHLRNLTRNNKIEIVKTEQFYSLRLEQLDMDIYGSSLNSISYNITHTVAKDLRCLHGLIARASQVRHVSLTLEMSMYEQTILGPIPEGGMEVFSSLFNVCVEKEGLSLSVNGEPAVWDGEGGPFKYEVTTSPQSTIAPPVSRRRNIRRRTEKTDYFKRFWELFSPIFPNFGTPKIAERSEGPEEPTKEEPPQSSKTAPFVFISSPYITSVANYETTNPFLKVHDPKLSGIEINSRIFFRSSWYTTTRKVLNTAPITQLSFGNTGLTLYDWAQILPFITIPSLTEFTIGESGIAFPDLFTFLQRHPSITKLVLSNSFCIGRVELPASSTPFLPCLTKLVGAAEYLAPLLQDKDDYPVLESVSPGPQELCLHFRYKEGLEEWLTTSGLEPFDEAVRNLKCLVAQCPGETDGVDHAASLCGGSEAK
;
A
#
# COMPACT_ATOMS: atom_id res chain seq x y z
N MET A 1 -49.67 18.42 32.36
CA MET A 1 -48.63 18.46 31.31
C MET A 1 -47.47 17.61 31.78
N PRO A 2 -46.94 16.67 30.99
CA PRO A 2 -45.74 15.96 31.41
C PRO A 2 -44.60 16.97 31.49
N SER A 3 -44.06 17.18 32.69
CA SER A 3 -42.83 17.93 32.89
C SER A 3 -41.73 17.20 32.11
N SER A 4 -41.25 17.81 31.03
CA SER A 4 -40.14 17.26 30.24
C SER A 4 -38.95 16.95 31.15
N PHE A 5 -38.31 15.81 30.93
CA PHE A 5 -37.10 15.37 31.63
C PHE A 5 -36.02 16.47 31.68
N LEU A 6 -35.97 17.32 30.65
CA LEU A 6 -35.06 18.45 30.53
C LEU A 6 -35.35 19.61 31.50
N HIS A 7 -36.46 19.58 32.25
CA HIS A 7 -36.77 20.56 33.29
C HIS A 7 -36.33 20.12 34.70
N LEU A 8 -35.89 18.87 34.87
CA LEU A 8 -35.37 18.41 36.14
C LEU A 8 -34.09 19.18 36.50
N PRO A 9 -33.81 19.46 37.79
CA PRO A 9 -32.50 19.92 38.27
C PRO A 9 -31.36 18.98 37.86
N ASN A 10 -30.13 19.50 37.76
CA ASN A 10 -28.97 18.72 37.32
C ASN A 10 -28.71 17.53 38.25
N GLU A 11 -28.94 17.73 39.54
CA GLU A 11 -28.77 16.76 40.62
C GLU A 11 -29.70 15.57 40.40
N LEU A 12 -30.99 15.81 40.11
CA LEU A 12 -31.95 14.74 39.83
C LEU A 12 -31.65 14.02 38.52
N ILE A 13 -31.16 14.74 37.48
CA ILE A 13 -30.75 14.10 36.23
C ILE A 13 -29.56 13.17 36.49
N LEU A 14 -28.54 13.63 37.20
CA LEU A 14 -27.37 12.83 37.54
C LEU A 14 -27.73 11.68 38.49
N GLU A 15 -28.66 11.88 39.42
CA GLU A 15 -29.15 10.85 40.32
C GLU A 15 -29.93 9.78 39.57
N ILE A 16 -30.82 10.14 38.63
CA ILE A 16 -31.52 9.17 37.77
C ILE A 16 -30.54 8.35 36.93
N LEU A 17 -29.47 8.98 36.43
CA LEU A 17 -28.44 8.31 35.66
C LEU A 17 -27.47 7.50 36.53
N GLY A 18 -27.30 7.91 37.79
CA GLY A 18 -26.48 7.25 38.80
C GLY A 18 -27.17 6.06 39.47
N TYR A 19 -28.50 6.08 39.62
CA TYR A 19 -29.31 5.07 40.33
C TYR A 19 -29.25 3.67 39.71
N HIS A 20 -28.63 3.52 38.55
CA HIS A 20 -28.31 2.26 37.92
C HIS A 20 -27.10 1.54 38.56
N GLU A 21 -26.88 1.69 39.87
CA GLU A 21 -25.76 1.06 40.62
C GLU A 21 -25.76 -0.49 40.57
N GLY A 22 -26.88 -1.11 40.19
CA GLY A 22 -26.98 -2.57 40.01
C GLY A 22 -26.75 -3.08 38.58
N SER A 23 -26.74 -2.19 37.58
CA SER A 23 -26.45 -2.52 36.18
C SER A 23 -25.98 -1.24 35.50
N PRO A 24 -24.65 -1.01 35.38
CA PRO A 24 -24.14 0.22 34.81
C PRO A 24 -24.77 0.40 33.43
N LEU A 25 -25.45 1.54 33.23
CA LEU A 25 -25.93 1.96 31.92
C LEU A 25 -24.79 1.73 30.91
N GLU A 26 -25.10 0.95 29.88
CA GLU A 26 -24.15 0.62 28.82
C GLU A 26 -23.55 1.92 28.29
N ASP A 27 -22.25 1.91 27.99
CA ASP A 27 -21.52 3.10 27.57
C ASP A 27 -22.19 3.79 26.38
N ASP A 28 -22.78 3.00 25.48
CA ASP A 28 -23.50 3.46 24.31
C ASP A 28 -24.77 4.22 24.68
N THR A 29 -25.48 3.81 25.74
CA THR A 29 -26.67 4.51 26.22
C THR A 29 -26.32 5.86 26.79
N ILE A 30 -25.25 5.95 27.60
CA ILE A 30 -24.79 7.24 28.16
C ILE A 30 -24.32 8.17 27.06
N GLN A 31 -23.58 7.66 26.08
CA GLN A 31 -23.11 8.44 24.95
C GLN A 31 -24.29 8.95 24.10
N ASN A 32 -25.25 8.09 23.76
CA ASN A 32 -26.45 8.49 23.02
C ASN A 32 -27.28 9.52 23.78
N LEU A 33 -27.43 9.35 25.09
CA LEU A 33 -28.12 10.32 25.94
C LEU A 33 -27.40 11.67 25.96
N ALA A 34 -26.07 11.68 26.09
CA ALA A 34 -25.28 12.90 26.04
C ALA A 34 -25.44 13.62 24.70
N LEU A 35 -25.53 12.88 23.59
CA LEU A 35 -25.73 13.45 22.25
C LEU A 35 -27.16 13.96 21.99
N SER A 36 -28.14 13.54 22.79
CA SER A 36 -29.54 13.96 22.61
C SER A 36 -29.79 15.46 22.88
N CYS A 37 -29.01 16.10 23.77
CA CYS A 37 -29.08 17.54 23.97
C CYS A 37 -27.80 18.13 24.59
N ARG A 38 -27.57 19.44 24.35
CA ARG A 38 -26.39 20.18 24.84
C ARG A 38 -26.25 20.16 26.36
N ARG A 39 -27.35 20.20 27.11
CA ARG A 39 -27.34 20.17 28.58
C ARG A 39 -26.83 18.83 29.10
N LEU A 40 -27.34 17.72 28.56
CA LEU A 40 -26.91 16.37 28.94
C LEU A 40 -25.46 16.12 28.53
N PHE A 41 -25.03 16.60 27.37
CA PHE A 41 -23.62 16.58 26.99
C PHE A 41 -22.73 17.26 28.04
N ALA A 42 -23.08 18.48 28.47
CA ALA A 42 -22.31 19.22 29.46
C ALA A 42 -22.23 18.50 30.82
N LEU A 43 -23.30 17.80 31.21
CA LEU A 43 -23.34 17.03 32.45
C LEU A 43 -22.56 15.71 32.37
N LEU A 44 -22.62 15.02 31.23
CA LEU A 44 -22.11 13.66 31.08
C LEU A 44 -20.71 13.58 30.49
N ILE A 45 -20.18 14.69 29.96
CA ILE A 45 -18.90 14.65 29.25
C ILE A 45 -17.74 14.20 30.13
N SER A 46 -17.66 14.66 31.38
CA SER A 46 -16.61 14.24 32.31
C SER A 46 -16.66 12.73 32.57
N THR A 47 -17.86 12.18 32.79
CA THR A 47 -18.08 10.74 32.99
C THR A 47 -17.72 9.94 31.75
N ILE A 48 -18.12 10.39 30.55
CA ILE A 48 -17.79 9.72 29.28
C ILE A 48 -16.28 9.70 29.07
N LEU A 49 -15.60 10.84 29.24
CA LEU A 49 -14.16 10.94 29.07
C LEU A 49 -13.40 10.12 30.11
N GLN A 50 -13.89 10.06 31.36
CA GLN A 50 -13.29 9.22 32.40
C GLN A 50 -13.41 7.73 32.05
N ARG A 51 -14.55 7.29 31.52
CA ARG A 51 -14.75 5.90 31.06
C ARG A 51 -13.87 5.59 29.85
N GLN A 52 -13.80 6.49 28.87
CA GLN A 52 -12.92 6.36 27.72
C GLN A 52 -11.45 6.35 28.13
N LEU A 53 -11.06 7.16 29.13
CA LEU A 53 -9.70 7.18 29.67
C LEU A 53 -9.34 5.85 30.33
N ASN A 54 -10.23 5.30 31.16
CA ASN A 54 -10.03 3.98 31.77
C ASN A 54 -9.90 2.89 30.69
N HIS A 55 -10.64 3.01 29.60
CA HIS A 55 -10.54 2.10 28.47
C HIS A 55 -9.22 2.26 27.70
N LEU A 56 -8.80 3.49 27.40
CA LEU A 56 -7.50 3.80 26.79
C LEU A 56 -6.34 3.27 27.63
N ARG A 57 -6.43 3.40 28.96
CA ARG A 57 -5.47 2.81 29.91
C ARG A 57 -5.38 1.29 29.75
N ASN A 58 -6.52 0.61 29.60
CA ASN A 58 -6.53 -0.84 29.35
C ASN A 58 -5.94 -1.19 27.98
N LEU A 59 -6.24 -0.43 26.93
CA LEU A 59 -5.65 -0.62 25.60
C LEU A 59 -4.12 -0.43 25.63
N THR A 60 -3.65 0.58 26.37
CA THR A 60 -2.22 0.88 26.52
C THR A 60 -1.52 -0.23 27.30
N ARG A 61 -2.12 -0.71 28.40
CA ARG A 61 -1.60 -1.84 29.19
C ARG A 61 -1.45 -3.12 28.35
N ASN A 62 -2.34 -3.32 27.39
CA ASN A 62 -2.33 -4.47 26.49
C ASN A 62 -1.50 -4.24 25.22
N ASN A 63 -0.73 -3.15 25.13
CA ASN A 63 0.05 -2.77 23.95
C ASN A 63 -0.76 -2.71 22.64
N LYS A 64 -2.07 -2.42 22.74
CA LYS A 64 -2.93 -2.25 21.56
C LYS A 64 -2.87 -0.84 20.98
N ILE A 65 -2.60 0.14 21.84
CA ILE A 65 -2.48 1.54 21.47
C ILE A 65 -1.15 2.10 21.97
N GLU A 66 -0.52 2.91 21.14
CA GLU A 66 0.66 3.71 21.47
C GLU A 66 0.30 5.18 21.23
N ILE A 67 0.57 6.04 22.21
CA ILE A 67 0.30 7.48 22.10
C ILE A 67 1.58 8.23 22.44
N VAL A 68 2.02 9.12 21.56
CA VAL A 68 3.22 9.95 21.75
C VAL A 68 2.82 11.42 21.82
N LYS A 69 3.18 12.13 22.90
CA LYS A 69 2.99 13.60 22.99
C LYS A 69 4.06 14.34 22.19
N THR A 70 3.68 15.47 21.59
CA THR A 70 4.59 16.30 20.77
C THR A 70 5.83 16.77 21.53
N GLU A 71 5.71 17.07 22.82
CA GLU A 71 6.82 17.58 23.62
C GLU A 71 7.80 16.50 24.06
N GLN A 72 7.37 15.24 24.07
CA GLN A 72 8.07 14.18 24.78
C GLN A 72 8.77 13.20 23.84
N PHE A 73 8.36 13.07 22.57
CA PHE A 73 8.93 12.14 21.57
C PHE A 73 9.02 10.65 22.02
N TYR A 74 8.52 10.29 23.20
CA TYR A 74 8.41 8.94 23.72
C TYR A 74 6.94 8.56 23.96
N SER A 75 6.67 7.26 23.94
CA SER A 75 5.34 6.70 24.22
C SER A 75 4.90 6.99 25.66
N LEU A 76 3.67 7.48 25.82
CA LEU A 76 3.08 7.76 27.11
C LEU A 76 2.93 6.47 27.91
N ARG A 77 3.45 6.51 29.14
CA ARG A 77 3.22 5.43 30.10
C ARG A 77 1.80 5.50 30.66
N LEU A 78 1.32 4.37 31.16
CA LEU A 78 -0.01 4.22 31.74
C LEU A 78 -0.30 5.27 32.83
N GLU A 79 0.71 5.60 33.63
CA GLU A 79 0.60 6.55 34.75
C GLU A 79 0.47 8.00 34.28
N GLN A 80 0.85 8.29 33.03
CA GLN A 80 0.81 9.62 32.42
C GLN A 80 -0.49 9.87 31.64
N LEU A 81 -1.35 8.86 31.52
CA LEU A 81 -2.66 8.97 30.89
C LEU A 81 -3.66 9.54 31.90
N ASP A 82 -3.96 10.83 31.79
CA ASP A 82 -4.97 11.55 32.57
C ASP A 82 -6.02 12.20 31.66
N MET A 83 -6.92 13.00 32.24
CA MET A 83 -7.99 13.67 31.51
C MET A 83 -7.48 14.79 30.58
N ASP A 84 -6.29 15.31 30.81
CA ASP A 84 -5.72 16.41 30.03
C ASP A 84 -5.25 15.93 28.65
N ILE A 85 -5.16 14.62 28.43
CA ILE A 85 -4.82 14.05 27.13
C ILE A 85 -5.77 14.47 26.03
N TYR A 86 -7.06 14.66 26.34
CA TYR A 86 -8.06 15.08 25.36
C TYR A 86 -7.89 16.54 24.92
N GLY A 87 -7.14 17.36 25.65
CA GLY A 87 -6.78 18.73 25.25
C GLY A 87 -5.34 18.87 24.75
N SER A 88 -4.54 17.81 24.89
CA SER A 88 -3.09 17.83 24.60
C SER A 88 -2.79 17.83 23.10
N SER A 89 -1.59 18.31 22.74
CA SER A 89 -1.01 18.11 21.41
C SER A 89 -0.34 16.74 21.33
N LEU A 90 -0.78 15.92 20.38
CA LEU A 90 -0.30 14.56 20.16
C LEU A 90 0.53 14.51 18.88
N ASN A 91 1.70 13.88 18.96
CA ASN A 91 2.54 13.64 17.80
C ASN A 91 2.00 12.47 16.97
N SER A 92 1.83 11.32 17.61
CA SER A 92 1.34 10.12 16.95
C SER A 92 0.39 9.32 17.83
N ILE A 93 -0.57 8.67 17.18
CA ILE A 93 -1.42 7.63 17.76
C ILE A 93 -1.30 6.42 16.86
N SER A 94 -0.81 5.30 17.38
CA SER A 94 -0.75 4.03 16.67
C SER A 94 -1.71 3.06 17.33
N TYR A 95 -2.56 2.40 16.55
CA TYR A 95 -3.55 1.46 17.07
C TYR A 95 -3.61 0.18 16.24
N ASN A 96 -3.52 -0.97 16.92
CA ASN A 96 -3.69 -2.27 16.31
C ASN A 96 -5.14 -2.78 16.51
N ILE A 97 -5.89 -2.82 15.40
CA ILE A 97 -7.29 -3.23 15.30
C ILE A 97 -7.34 -4.76 15.15
N THR A 98 -7.75 -5.43 16.23
CA THR A 98 -7.91 -6.90 16.31
C THR A 98 -9.39 -7.30 16.32
N HIS A 99 -9.97 -7.62 17.49
CA HIS A 99 -11.29 -8.29 17.59
C HIS A 99 -12.38 -7.54 18.39
N THR A 100 -12.05 -6.47 19.12
CA THR A 100 -12.98 -5.72 20.00
C THR A 100 -13.22 -4.29 19.52
N VAL A 101 -13.85 -4.15 18.36
CA VAL A 101 -13.58 -2.99 17.49
C VAL A 101 -14.40 -1.76 17.88
N ALA A 102 -15.69 -1.90 18.19
CA ALA A 102 -16.56 -0.73 18.32
C ALA A 102 -16.18 0.19 19.49
N LYS A 103 -15.99 -0.35 20.70
CA LYS A 103 -15.64 0.45 21.88
C LYS A 103 -14.24 1.07 21.76
N ASP A 104 -13.28 0.31 21.26
CA ASP A 104 -11.90 0.76 21.07
C ASP A 104 -11.86 1.94 20.07
N LEU A 105 -12.50 1.76 18.91
CA LEU A 105 -12.56 2.80 17.88
C LEU A 105 -13.37 4.04 18.32
N ARG A 106 -14.43 3.89 19.14
CA ARG A 106 -15.15 5.03 19.73
C ARG A 106 -14.26 5.84 20.68
N CYS A 107 -13.42 5.17 21.47
CA CYS A 107 -12.46 5.84 22.35
C CYS A 107 -11.41 6.60 21.53
N LEU A 108 -10.85 5.98 20.49
CA LEU A 108 -9.93 6.63 19.54
C LEU A 108 -10.57 7.82 18.83
N HIS A 109 -11.80 7.68 18.36
CA HIS A 109 -12.57 8.75 17.75
C HIS A 109 -12.73 9.93 18.72
N GLY A 110 -13.12 9.66 19.97
CA GLY A 110 -13.23 10.68 21.02
C GLY A 110 -11.90 11.39 21.31
N LEU A 111 -10.80 10.64 21.34
CA LEU A 111 -9.45 11.16 21.54
C LEU A 111 -9.01 12.09 20.38
N ILE A 112 -9.08 11.62 19.14
CA ILE A 112 -8.63 12.38 17.95
C ILE A 112 -9.50 13.62 17.74
N ALA A 113 -10.82 13.50 17.92
CA ALA A 113 -11.74 14.62 17.76
C ALA A 113 -11.43 15.76 18.74
N ARG A 114 -11.05 15.43 19.98
CA ARG A 114 -10.87 16.42 21.05
C ARG A 114 -9.46 16.96 21.19
N ALA A 115 -8.44 16.13 20.92
CA ALA A 115 -7.05 16.54 21.01
C ALA A 115 -6.82 17.86 20.24
N SER A 116 -6.08 18.81 20.81
CA SER A 116 -5.88 20.12 20.18
C SER A 116 -5.16 19.99 18.84
N GLN A 117 -4.20 19.07 18.77
CA GLN A 117 -3.48 18.72 17.56
C GLN A 117 -3.18 17.22 17.55
N VAL A 118 -3.25 16.59 16.38
CA VAL A 118 -2.78 15.21 16.14
C VAL A 118 -2.06 15.20 14.80
N ARG A 119 -0.75 14.97 14.80
CA ARG A 119 0.03 15.02 13.54
C ARG A 119 -0.03 13.72 12.76
N HIS A 120 0.01 12.58 13.42
CA HIS A 120 0.02 11.28 12.77
C HIS A 120 -0.92 10.29 13.45
N VAL A 121 -1.69 9.54 12.65
CA VAL A 121 -2.50 8.42 13.12
C VAL A 121 -2.15 7.20 12.27
N SER A 122 -1.71 6.12 12.91
CA SER A 122 -1.45 4.83 12.27
C SER A 122 -2.46 3.80 12.76
N LEU A 123 -3.19 3.20 11.84
CA LEU A 123 -4.17 2.14 12.10
C LEU A 123 -3.66 0.86 11.43
N THR A 124 -3.38 -0.16 12.23
CA THR A 124 -3.01 -1.49 11.72
C THR A 124 -4.22 -2.40 11.84
N LEU A 125 -4.70 -2.91 10.72
CA LEU A 125 -5.81 -3.85 10.61
C LEU A 125 -5.23 -5.26 10.67
N GLU A 126 -5.19 -5.84 11.86
CA GLU A 126 -4.72 -7.22 12.04
C GLU A 126 -5.79 -8.21 11.59
N MET A 127 -5.35 -9.22 10.85
CA MET A 127 -6.17 -9.99 9.91
C MET A 127 -7.15 -11.00 10.54
N SER A 128 -7.34 -10.91 11.84
CA SER A 128 -8.25 -11.76 12.58
C SER A 128 -9.73 -11.37 12.47
N MET A 129 -10.04 -10.29 11.74
CA MET A 129 -11.42 -9.99 11.33
C MET A 129 -12.00 -11.05 10.38
N TYR A 130 -11.21 -12.03 9.93
CA TYR A 130 -11.61 -12.99 8.90
C TYR A 130 -11.96 -14.39 9.33
N GLU A 131 -11.44 -14.87 10.45
CA GLU A 131 -11.91 -16.13 11.01
C GLU A 131 -13.43 -16.07 11.31
N GLN A 132 -14.02 -14.88 11.28
CA GLN A 132 -15.45 -14.60 11.31
C GLN A 132 -16.25 -15.03 10.06
N THR A 133 -15.67 -15.26 8.88
CA THR A 133 -16.42 -16.01 7.84
C THR A 133 -16.71 -17.46 8.25
N ILE A 134 -15.94 -18.00 9.22
CA ILE A 134 -16.20 -19.29 9.86
C ILE A 134 -16.92 -19.12 11.22
N LEU A 135 -16.77 -17.98 11.91
CA LEU A 135 -17.26 -17.71 13.28
C LEU A 135 -18.40 -16.67 13.43
N GLY A 136 -18.92 -16.07 12.35
CA GLY A 136 -20.05 -15.12 12.36
C GLY A 136 -19.71 -13.72 11.82
N PRO A 137 -20.70 -12.91 11.40
CA PRO A 137 -20.49 -11.60 10.78
C PRO A 137 -19.63 -10.66 11.64
N ILE A 138 -18.94 -9.71 10.99
CA ILE A 138 -18.27 -8.57 11.64
C ILE A 138 -19.19 -8.07 12.76
N PRO A 139 -18.70 -7.96 14.02
CA PRO A 139 -19.55 -7.53 15.12
C PRO A 139 -20.29 -6.26 14.72
N GLU A 140 -21.63 -6.32 14.82
CA GLU A 140 -22.53 -5.27 14.33
C GLU A 140 -22.02 -3.89 14.77
N GLY A 141 -21.93 -2.96 13.79
CA GLY A 141 -21.46 -1.59 14.04
C GLY A 141 -19.96 -1.33 13.89
N GLY A 142 -19.09 -2.36 13.77
CA GLY A 142 -17.64 -2.17 13.63
C GLY A 142 -17.24 -1.26 12.45
N MET A 143 -17.84 -1.51 11.28
CA MET A 143 -17.62 -0.70 10.07
C MET A 143 -18.18 0.73 10.20
N GLU A 144 -19.28 0.90 10.92
CA GLU A 144 -19.88 2.22 11.15
C GLU A 144 -18.95 3.09 12.00
N VAL A 145 -18.42 2.51 13.08
CA VAL A 145 -17.47 3.20 13.96
C VAL A 145 -16.15 3.47 13.24
N PHE A 146 -15.64 2.53 12.44
CA PHE A 146 -14.46 2.76 11.61
C PHE A 146 -14.67 3.88 10.58
N SER A 147 -15.85 3.92 9.96
CA SER A 147 -16.23 5.01 9.05
C SER A 147 -16.26 6.36 9.78
N SER A 148 -16.81 6.40 10.99
CA SER A 148 -16.81 7.59 11.84
C SER A 148 -15.40 8.03 12.21
N LEU A 149 -14.52 7.08 12.57
CA LEU A 149 -13.12 7.34 12.88
C LEU A 149 -12.39 7.92 11.67
N PHE A 150 -12.59 7.34 10.49
CA PHE A 150 -12.02 7.84 9.24
C PHE A 150 -12.48 9.28 8.95
N ASN A 151 -13.78 9.57 9.07
CA ASN A 151 -14.29 10.94 8.87
C ASN A 151 -13.58 11.93 9.80
N VAL A 152 -13.42 11.60 11.09
CA VAL A 152 -12.71 12.47 12.05
C VAL A 152 -11.25 12.66 11.68
N CYS A 153 -10.54 11.61 11.24
CA CYS A 153 -9.16 11.75 10.79
C CYS A 153 -9.05 12.67 9.58
N VAL A 154 -9.95 12.50 8.60
CA VAL A 154 -9.94 13.27 7.36
C VAL A 154 -10.28 14.75 7.57
N GLU A 155 -11.17 15.06 8.52
CA GLU A 155 -11.56 16.44 8.85
C GLU A 155 -10.56 17.13 9.79
N LYS A 156 -9.55 16.41 10.30
CA LYS A 156 -8.52 16.96 11.19
C LYS A 156 -7.43 17.66 10.37
N GLU A 157 -7.27 18.96 10.61
CA GLU A 157 -6.27 19.78 9.94
C GLU A 157 -4.84 19.33 10.25
N GLY A 158 -4.03 19.19 9.21
CA GLY A 158 -2.60 18.86 9.34
C GLY A 158 -2.32 17.42 9.80
N LEU A 159 -3.35 16.57 9.87
CA LEU A 159 -3.19 15.16 10.23
C LEU A 159 -2.65 14.36 9.03
N SER A 160 -1.78 13.40 9.30
CA SER A 160 -1.36 12.35 8.38
C SER A 160 -1.92 11.01 8.84
N LEU A 161 -2.62 10.30 7.96
CA LEU A 161 -3.28 9.02 8.27
C LEU A 161 -2.56 7.87 7.56
N SER A 162 -2.10 6.87 8.31
CA SER A 162 -1.60 5.59 7.78
C SER A 162 -2.58 4.49 8.13
N VAL A 163 -3.00 3.69 7.15
CA VAL A 163 -3.81 2.50 7.38
C VAL A 163 -3.14 1.31 6.74
N ASN A 164 -2.67 0.41 7.58
CA ASN A 164 -1.98 -0.82 7.23
C ASN A 164 -2.93 -1.99 7.37
N GLY A 165 -2.91 -2.93 6.44
CA GLY A 165 -3.67 -4.16 6.51
C GLY A 165 -3.12 -5.19 5.53
N GLU A 166 -3.56 -6.43 5.66
CA GLU A 166 -3.11 -7.49 4.76
C GLU A 166 -3.80 -7.42 3.38
N PRO A 167 -3.09 -7.75 2.28
CA PRO A 167 -3.59 -7.59 0.92
C PRO A 167 -4.58 -8.69 0.52
N ALA A 168 -4.54 -9.84 1.20
CA ALA A 168 -5.09 -11.11 0.74
C ALA A 168 -6.58 -11.34 1.11
N VAL A 169 -7.21 -10.35 1.72
CA VAL A 169 -8.47 -10.56 2.43
C VAL A 169 -9.67 -10.42 1.46
N TRP A 170 -10.15 -11.56 0.93
CA TRP A 170 -11.29 -11.70 0.00
C TRP A 170 -12.63 -11.62 0.71
N ASP A 171 -13.30 -10.47 0.77
CA ASP A 171 -14.45 -10.18 1.67
C ASP A 171 -15.80 -10.35 1.00
N GLY A 172 -15.77 -10.89 -0.21
CA GLY A 172 -16.92 -10.98 -1.08
C GLY A 172 -17.36 -9.63 -1.66
N GLU A 173 -16.96 -8.49 -1.08
CA GLU A 173 -17.28 -7.15 -1.59
C GLU A 173 -16.51 -6.86 -2.89
N GLY A 174 -15.37 -7.54 -3.10
CA GLY A 174 -14.58 -7.44 -4.31
C GLY A 174 -13.89 -6.09 -4.46
N GLY A 175 -13.27 -5.87 -5.62
CA GLY A 175 -12.67 -4.58 -5.96
C GLY A 175 -13.73 -3.53 -6.33
N PRO A 176 -13.29 -2.28 -6.59
CA PRO A 176 -14.17 -1.21 -7.02
C PRO A 176 -14.69 -1.42 -8.46
N PHE A 177 -14.08 -2.35 -9.20
CA PHE A 177 -14.45 -2.72 -10.55
C PHE A 177 -14.74 -4.21 -10.64
N LYS A 178 -15.74 -4.55 -11.46
CA LYS A 178 -15.99 -5.90 -11.93
C LYS A 178 -15.40 -6.02 -13.33
N TYR A 179 -14.61 -7.06 -13.55
CA TYR A 179 -14.00 -7.35 -14.84
C TYR A 179 -14.74 -8.49 -15.51
N GLU A 180 -15.31 -8.21 -16.67
CA GLU A 180 -15.86 -9.24 -17.53
C GLU A 180 -14.87 -9.51 -18.65
N VAL A 181 -14.28 -10.71 -18.62
CA VAL A 181 -13.44 -11.19 -19.72
C VAL A 181 -14.37 -11.71 -20.80
N THR A 182 -14.71 -10.87 -21.76
CA THR A 182 -15.42 -11.33 -22.95
C THR A 182 -14.40 -12.07 -23.80
N THR A 183 -14.42 -13.40 -23.73
CA THR A 183 -13.67 -14.21 -24.69
C THR A 183 -14.21 -13.88 -26.07
N SER A 184 -13.38 -13.25 -26.91
CA SER A 184 -13.74 -13.00 -28.30
C SER A 184 -14.31 -14.30 -28.86
N PRO A 185 -15.50 -14.29 -29.48
CA PRO A 185 -16.04 -15.49 -30.09
C PRO A 185 -14.94 -16.03 -30.99
N GLN A 186 -14.44 -17.24 -30.68
CA GLN A 186 -13.45 -17.88 -31.52
C GLN A 186 -14.06 -17.88 -32.90
N SER A 187 -13.44 -17.15 -33.83
CA SER A 187 -13.80 -17.28 -35.24
C SER A 187 -13.55 -18.75 -35.55
N THR A 188 -14.64 -19.52 -35.62
CA THR A 188 -14.62 -20.93 -36.00
C THR A 188 -14.29 -20.98 -37.48
N ILE A 189 -13.07 -20.59 -37.84
CA ILE A 189 -12.48 -20.95 -39.12
C ILE A 189 -12.36 -22.46 -39.01
N ALA A 190 -13.23 -23.16 -39.75
CA ALA A 190 -13.21 -24.61 -39.84
C ALA A 190 -11.75 -25.07 -40.03
N PRO A 191 -11.27 -26.03 -39.24
CA PRO A 191 -9.88 -26.48 -39.36
C PRO A 191 -9.65 -26.91 -40.82
N PRO A 192 -8.64 -26.36 -41.51
CA PRO A 192 -8.31 -26.85 -42.85
C PRO A 192 -8.03 -28.34 -42.75
N VAL A 193 -8.71 -29.12 -43.59
CA VAL A 193 -8.64 -30.59 -43.63
C VAL A 193 -7.18 -31.04 -43.48
N SER A 194 -6.89 -31.72 -42.38
CA SER A 194 -5.54 -32.12 -42.02
C SER A 194 -4.98 -33.11 -43.04
N ARG A 195 -4.14 -32.63 -43.96
CA ARG A 195 -3.22 -33.50 -44.70
C ARG A 195 -2.11 -33.88 -43.73
N ARG A 196 -2.21 -35.08 -43.13
CA ARG A 196 -1.18 -35.67 -42.25
C ARG A 196 0.19 -35.64 -42.94
N ARG A 197 1.01 -34.64 -42.62
CA ARG A 197 2.46 -34.73 -42.72
C ARG A 197 2.98 -34.87 -41.30
N ASN A 198 3.67 -35.97 -41.05
CA ASN A 198 4.41 -36.23 -39.82
C ASN A 198 5.55 -35.20 -39.69
N ILE A 199 5.24 -34.04 -39.14
CA ILE A 199 6.24 -33.05 -38.74
C ILE A 199 6.58 -33.34 -37.28
N ARG A 200 7.81 -33.85 -37.10
CA ARG A 200 8.47 -34.07 -35.82
C ARG A 200 8.57 -32.71 -35.12
N ARG A 201 7.66 -32.41 -34.19
CA ARG A 201 7.65 -31.17 -33.41
C ARG A 201 8.90 -31.13 -32.53
N ARG A 202 9.89 -30.33 -32.92
CA ARG A 202 10.97 -29.86 -32.06
C ARG A 202 10.34 -28.80 -31.15
N THR A 203 10.19 -29.11 -29.87
CA THR A 203 9.69 -28.16 -28.87
C THR A 203 10.77 -27.12 -28.60
N GLU A 204 10.63 -25.94 -29.19
CA GLU A 204 11.37 -24.73 -28.80
C GLU A 204 10.85 -24.28 -27.43
N LYS A 205 11.48 -24.79 -26.38
CA LYS A 205 11.39 -24.24 -25.04
C LYS A 205 12.25 -22.97 -25.00
N THR A 206 11.59 -21.82 -24.93
CA THR A 206 12.01 -20.61 -24.19
C THR A 206 13.52 -20.32 -24.14
N ASP A 207 14.03 -19.68 -25.19
CA ASP A 207 15.38 -19.07 -25.23
C ASP A 207 15.58 -17.89 -24.26
N TYR A 208 14.51 -17.41 -23.61
CA TYR A 208 14.57 -16.29 -22.66
C TYR A 208 15.35 -16.65 -21.39
N PHE A 209 15.18 -17.87 -20.88
CA PHE A 209 15.92 -18.35 -19.70
C PHE A 209 17.39 -18.64 -20.02
N LYS A 210 17.71 -18.96 -21.27
CA LYS A 210 19.08 -19.24 -21.70
C LYS A 210 19.92 -17.97 -21.79
N ARG A 211 19.36 -16.89 -22.37
CA ARG A 211 20.03 -15.58 -22.40
C ARG A 211 20.19 -14.96 -21.02
N PHE A 212 19.22 -15.16 -20.13
CA PHE A 212 19.32 -14.73 -18.74
C PHE A 212 20.49 -15.43 -18.03
N TRP A 213 20.64 -16.75 -18.16
CA TRP A 213 21.76 -17.49 -17.56
C TRP A 213 23.13 -17.26 -18.23
N GLU A 214 23.17 -16.99 -19.54
CA GLU A 214 24.40 -16.69 -20.27
C GLU A 214 25.06 -15.36 -19.79
N LEU A 215 24.25 -14.37 -19.39
CA LEU A 215 24.73 -13.11 -18.79
C LEU A 215 25.37 -13.28 -17.39
N PHE A 216 24.98 -14.30 -16.63
CA PHE A 216 25.53 -14.58 -15.29
C PHE A 216 26.59 -15.71 -15.27
N SER A 217 26.87 -16.33 -16.42
CA SER A 217 27.86 -17.41 -16.53
C SER A 217 29.30 -17.03 -16.15
N PRO A 218 29.78 -15.78 -16.28
CA PRO A 218 31.13 -15.41 -15.82
C PRO A 218 31.26 -15.36 -14.29
N ILE A 219 30.14 -15.28 -13.57
CA ILE A 219 30.10 -14.98 -12.12
C ILE A 219 29.99 -16.27 -11.28
N PHE A 220 29.58 -17.39 -11.86
CA PHE A 220 29.36 -18.66 -11.14
C PHE A 220 30.02 -19.87 -11.84
N PRO A 221 31.35 -20.06 -11.74
CA PRO A 221 32.04 -21.18 -12.41
C PRO A 221 31.74 -22.57 -11.83
N ASN A 222 31.06 -22.68 -10.67
CA ASN A 222 30.89 -23.93 -9.93
C ASN A 222 29.46 -24.51 -9.89
N PHE A 223 28.49 -23.92 -10.60
CA PHE A 223 27.19 -24.57 -10.76
C PHE A 223 27.25 -25.57 -11.93
N GLY A 224 27.31 -26.86 -11.56
CA GLY A 224 27.46 -27.96 -12.49
C GLY A 224 26.43 -27.95 -13.61
N THR A 225 26.90 -27.76 -14.84
CA THR A 225 26.14 -28.03 -16.05
C THR A 225 25.71 -29.52 -16.05
N PRO A 226 24.42 -29.85 -16.24
CA PRO A 226 24.03 -31.23 -16.43
C PRO A 226 24.74 -31.77 -17.68
N LYS A 227 25.52 -32.83 -17.50
CA LYS A 227 26.24 -33.56 -18.56
C LYS A 227 25.24 -34.02 -19.62
N ILE A 228 25.08 -33.25 -20.69
CA ILE A 228 24.38 -33.69 -21.90
C ILE A 228 25.32 -34.66 -22.60
N ALA A 229 24.88 -35.92 -22.72
CA ALA A 229 25.64 -36.96 -23.40
C ALA A 229 25.87 -36.57 -24.86
N GLU A 230 27.15 -36.39 -25.23
CA GLU A 230 27.61 -36.26 -26.61
C GLU A 230 27.16 -37.48 -27.40
N ARG A 231 26.23 -37.25 -28.32
CA ARG A 231 25.80 -38.25 -29.29
C ARG A 231 26.69 -38.08 -30.52
N SER A 232 27.65 -38.98 -30.65
CA SER A 232 28.48 -39.27 -31.82
C SER A 232 27.84 -38.83 -33.14
N GLU A 233 28.43 -37.82 -33.78
CA GLU A 233 28.21 -37.46 -35.17
C GLU A 233 28.78 -38.56 -36.08
N GLY A 234 27.96 -39.07 -36.99
CA GLY A 234 28.38 -39.91 -38.10
C GLY A 234 28.59 -39.06 -39.36
N PRO A 235 29.35 -39.56 -40.35
CA PRO A 235 29.76 -38.78 -41.51
C PRO A 235 28.58 -38.41 -42.41
N GLU A 236 28.43 -37.11 -42.66
CA GLU A 236 27.43 -36.54 -43.55
C GLU A 236 27.73 -36.86 -45.01
N GLU A 237 26.72 -37.38 -45.72
CA GLU A 237 26.70 -37.61 -47.15
C GLU A 237 26.23 -36.33 -47.87
N PRO A 238 26.89 -35.89 -48.95
CA PRO A 238 26.56 -34.64 -49.63
C PRO A 238 25.21 -34.76 -50.36
N THR A 239 24.18 -34.13 -49.79
CA THR A 239 22.85 -34.05 -50.40
C THR A 239 22.76 -32.82 -51.30
N LYS A 240 22.43 -33.07 -52.57
CA LYS A 240 22.27 -32.10 -53.66
C LYS A 240 21.33 -30.94 -53.29
N GLU A 241 21.79 -29.72 -53.62
CA GLU A 241 21.00 -28.50 -53.59
C GLU A 241 19.81 -28.57 -54.55
N GLU A 242 18.59 -28.49 -54.01
CA GLU A 242 17.37 -28.17 -54.76
C GLU A 242 17.14 -26.65 -54.74
N PRO A 243 16.60 -26.07 -55.83
CA PRO A 243 16.44 -24.63 -55.98
C PRO A 243 15.39 -24.04 -55.02
N PRO A 244 15.49 -22.74 -54.68
CA PRO A 244 14.70 -22.11 -53.63
C PRO A 244 13.22 -22.06 -54.01
N GLN A 245 12.42 -22.94 -53.40
CA GLN A 245 10.97 -22.85 -53.46
C GLN A 245 10.49 -21.66 -52.63
N SER A 246 9.87 -20.71 -53.34
CA SER A 246 9.02 -19.63 -52.82
C SER A 246 8.31 -20.02 -51.52
N SER A 247 8.76 -19.45 -50.41
CA SER A 247 8.19 -19.63 -49.09
C SER A 247 6.78 -19.04 -49.07
N LYS A 248 5.77 -19.90 -49.22
CA LYS A 248 4.38 -19.57 -48.89
C LYS A 248 4.33 -19.14 -47.43
N THR A 249 4.13 -17.84 -47.22
CA THR A 249 3.91 -17.20 -45.92
C THR A 249 2.85 -18.00 -45.16
N ALA A 250 3.25 -18.65 -44.07
CA ALA A 250 2.28 -19.29 -43.18
C ALA A 250 1.32 -18.21 -42.67
N PRO A 251 0.00 -18.45 -42.65
CA PRO A 251 -0.94 -17.49 -42.11
C PRO A 251 -0.58 -17.27 -40.64
N PHE A 252 -0.15 -16.05 -40.32
CA PHE A 252 0.09 -15.61 -38.96
C PHE A 252 -1.25 -15.65 -38.23
N VAL A 253 -1.42 -16.59 -37.30
CA VAL A 253 -2.61 -16.62 -36.45
C VAL A 253 -2.46 -15.48 -35.45
N PHE A 254 -3.12 -14.37 -35.74
CA PHE A 254 -3.21 -13.25 -34.80
C PHE A 254 -4.11 -13.69 -33.65
N ILE A 255 -3.51 -14.03 -32.52
CA ILE A 255 -4.26 -14.25 -31.29
C ILE A 255 -4.64 -12.86 -30.77
N SER A 256 -5.84 -12.40 -31.10
CA SER A 256 -6.39 -11.18 -30.54
C SER A 256 -6.44 -11.33 -29.01
N SER A 257 -5.78 -10.42 -28.30
CA SER A 257 -5.86 -10.35 -26.84
C SER A 257 -7.32 -10.24 -26.41
N PRO A 258 -7.77 -10.93 -25.35
CA PRO A 258 -9.10 -10.74 -24.81
C PRO A 258 -9.31 -9.27 -24.46
N TYR A 259 -10.48 -8.73 -24.82
CA TYR A 259 -10.90 -7.41 -24.38
C TYR A 259 -11.45 -7.53 -22.96
N ILE A 260 -10.86 -6.80 -22.03
CA ILE A 260 -11.33 -6.73 -20.65
C ILE A 260 -12.16 -5.46 -20.54
N THR A 261 -13.46 -5.61 -20.31
CA THR A 261 -14.34 -4.49 -19.98
C THR A 261 -14.48 -4.40 -18.47
N SER A 262 -14.19 -3.24 -17.91
CA SER A 262 -14.41 -2.94 -16.50
C SER A 262 -15.73 -2.19 -16.33
N VAL A 263 -16.61 -2.70 -15.48
CA VAL A 263 -17.80 -1.98 -15.03
C VAL A 263 -17.56 -1.55 -13.60
N ALA A 264 -17.70 -0.25 -13.34
CA ALA A 264 -17.55 0.26 -11.99
C ALA A 264 -18.70 -0.22 -11.10
N ASN A 265 -18.35 -0.75 -9.94
CA ASN A 265 -19.29 -1.27 -8.96
C ASN A 265 -19.62 -0.14 -7.98
N TYR A 266 -20.46 0.82 -8.39
CA TYR A 266 -20.84 1.97 -7.52
C TYR A 266 -22.15 1.76 -6.75
N GLU A 267 -22.76 0.59 -6.85
CA GLU A 267 -24.11 0.35 -6.34
C GLU A 267 -24.21 0.42 -4.80
N THR A 268 -23.06 0.31 -4.12
CA THR A 268 -22.98 0.43 -2.66
C THR A 268 -22.24 1.71 -2.31
N THR A 269 -22.94 2.64 -1.66
CA THR A 269 -22.31 3.75 -0.94
C THR A 269 -22.41 3.47 0.54
N ASN A 270 -21.31 3.63 1.28
CA ASN A 270 -21.35 3.53 2.73
C ASN A 270 -22.05 4.77 3.32
N PRO A 271 -23.23 4.65 3.95
CA PRO A 271 -23.99 5.79 4.45
C PRO A 271 -23.32 6.51 5.63
N PHE A 272 -22.33 5.88 6.27
CA PHE A 272 -21.59 6.43 7.41
C PHE A 272 -20.37 7.24 6.98
N LEU A 273 -19.96 7.18 5.71
CA LEU A 273 -18.89 7.99 5.16
C LEU A 273 -19.42 9.34 4.69
N LYS A 274 -19.46 10.32 5.60
CA LYS A 274 -19.94 11.67 5.35
C LYS A 274 -18.81 12.66 5.58
N VAL A 275 -17.88 12.71 4.64
CA VAL A 275 -16.78 13.69 4.66
C VAL A 275 -17.25 15.01 4.05
N HIS A 276 -17.28 16.06 4.87
CA HIS A 276 -17.76 17.38 4.44
C HIS A 276 -16.63 18.32 4.03
N ASP A 277 -15.57 18.41 4.84
CA ASP A 277 -14.46 19.36 4.66
C ASP A 277 -13.13 18.65 4.95
N PRO A 278 -12.57 17.94 3.96
CA PRO A 278 -11.36 17.15 4.17
C PRO A 278 -10.12 18.05 4.29
N LYS A 279 -9.39 17.93 5.40
CA LYS A 279 -8.21 18.74 5.76
C LYS A 279 -6.94 17.90 5.98
N LEU A 280 -6.98 16.65 5.54
CA LEU A 280 -5.89 15.69 5.65
C LEU A 280 -4.67 16.20 4.87
N SER A 281 -3.50 16.15 5.50
CA SER A 281 -2.23 16.60 4.93
C SER A 281 -1.38 15.46 4.34
N GLY A 282 -1.56 14.25 4.86
CA GLY A 282 -0.84 13.06 4.40
C GLY A 282 -1.71 11.81 4.49
N ILE A 283 -1.59 10.90 3.53
CA ILE A 283 -2.28 9.62 3.56
C ILE A 283 -1.38 8.49 3.08
N GLU A 284 -1.30 7.43 3.87
CA GLU A 284 -0.64 6.18 3.52
C GLU A 284 -1.69 5.07 3.49
N ILE A 285 -1.88 4.50 2.30
CA ILE A 285 -2.88 3.48 2.01
C ILE A 285 -2.13 2.17 1.81
N ASN A 286 -2.05 1.42 2.89
CA ASN A 286 -1.45 0.09 2.96
C ASN A 286 -2.52 -0.98 3.18
N SER A 287 -3.72 -0.79 2.62
CA SER A 287 -4.87 -1.68 2.82
C SER A 287 -5.85 -1.58 1.65
N ARG A 288 -6.53 -2.68 1.34
CA ARG A 288 -7.57 -2.74 0.32
C ARG A 288 -8.87 -2.03 0.73
N ILE A 289 -9.09 -1.74 2.01
CA ILE A 289 -10.36 -1.24 2.55
C ILE A 289 -10.83 0.04 1.83
N PHE A 290 -9.92 0.93 1.47
CA PHE A 290 -10.22 2.20 0.81
C PHE A 290 -10.64 2.06 -0.65
N PHE A 291 -10.40 0.90 -1.25
CA PHE A 291 -10.75 0.60 -2.63
C PHE A 291 -11.90 -0.41 -2.72
N ARG A 292 -12.55 -0.73 -1.60
CA ARG A 292 -13.82 -1.46 -1.64
C ARG A 292 -14.89 -0.62 -2.31
N SER A 293 -15.85 -1.28 -2.96
CA SER A 293 -17.02 -0.67 -3.60
C SER A 293 -17.66 0.41 -2.72
N SER A 294 -17.94 0.09 -1.45
CA SER A 294 -18.60 1.01 -0.50
C SER A 294 -17.75 2.21 -0.05
N TRP A 295 -16.42 2.14 -0.18
CA TRP A 295 -15.48 3.19 0.25
C TRP A 295 -14.94 4.02 -0.90
N TYR A 296 -14.85 3.45 -2.10
CA TYR A 296 -14.10 4.00 -3.21
C TYR A 296 -14.51 5.43 -3.60
N THR A 297 -15.82 5.71 -3.66
CA THR A 297 -16.32 7.05 -3.98
C THR A 297 -15.86 8.09 -2.96
N THR A 298 -15.88 7.76 -1.67
CA THR A 298 -15.42 8.64 -0.60
C THR A 298 -13.90 8.77 -0.65
N THR A 299 -13.15 7.67 -0.76
CA THR A 299 -11.70 7.68 -0.88
C THR A 299 -11.25 8.57 -2.03
N ARG A 300 -11.84 8.39 -3.22
CA ARG A 300 -11.57 9.21 -4.40
C ARG A 300 -11.88 10.68 -4.15
N LYS A 301 -13.03 10.99 -3.52
CA LYS A 301 -13.37 12.37 -3.16
C LYS A 301 -12.30 12.96 -2.25
N VAL A 302 -11.92 12.27 -1.18
CA VAL A 302 -10.89 12.71 -0.23
C VAL A 302 -9.57 12.97 -0.94
N LEU A 303 -9.08 12.03 -1.75
CA LEU A 303 -7.83 12.19 -2.49
C LEU A 303 -7.86 13.43 -3.41
N ASN A 304 -8.98 13.71 -4.05
CA ASN A 304 -9.09 14.82 -5.00
C ASN A 304 -9.37 16.19 -4.37
N THR A 305 -9.92 16.24 -3.16
CA THR A 305 -10.34 17.51 -2.53
C THR A 305 -9.54 17.90 -1.29
N ALA A 306 -8.89 16.94 -0.62
CA ALA A 306 -8.07 17.23 0.55
C ALA A 306 -6.75 17.91 0.15
N PRO A 307 -6.17 18.77 1.01
CA PRO A 307 -4.86 19.39 0.77
C PRO A 307 -3.70 18.40 1.05
N ILE A 308 -3.75 17.21 0.44
CA ILE A 308 -2.75 16.16 0.65
C ILE A 308 -1.44 16.56 -0.02
N THR A 309 -0.37 16.55 0.78
CA THR A 309 1.01 16.80 0.38
C THR A 309 1.82 15.52 0.30
N GLN A 310 1.45 14.50 1.08
CA GLN A 310 2.13 13.21 1.14
C GLN A 310 1.15 12.08 0.81
N LEU A 311 1.45 11.30 -0.23
CA LEU A 311 0.68 10.12 -0.60
C LEU A 311 1.59 8.90 -0.64
N SER A 312 1.19 7.82 0.02
CA SER A 312 1.84 6.52 -0.05
C SER A 312 0.83 5.43 -0.44
N PHE A 313 1.19 4.61 -1.42
CA PHE A 313 0.47 3.37 -1.72
C PHE A 313 1.37 2.18 -1.44
N GLY A 314 0.89 1.23 -0.64
CA GLY A 314 1.58 -0.01 -0.33
C GLY A 314 0.61 -1.17 -0.23
N ASN A 315 1.03 -2.40 -0.52
CA ASN A 315 0.34 -3.61 -0.10
C ASN A 315 -1.21 -3.62 -0.26
N THR A 316 -1.73 -2.99 -1.32
CA THR A 316 -3.19 -2.71 -1.41
C THR A 316 -3.99 -3.93 -1.86
N GLY A 317 -3.32 -4.99 -2.31
CA GLY A 317 -3.94 -6.16 -2.93
C GLY A 317 -4.66 -5.85 -4.25
N LEU A 318 -4.47 -4.66 -4.82
CA LEU A 318 -5.06 -4.26 -6.10
C LEU A 318 -4.29 -4.85 -7.27
N THR A 319 -5.02 -5.19 -8.33
CA THR A 319 -4.44 -5.70 -9.58
C THR A 319 -3.96 -4.56 -10.47
N LEU A 320 -3.17 -4.90 -11.50
CA LEU A 320 -2.76 -3.97 -12.56
C LEU A 320 -3.97 -3.29 -13.22
N TYR A 321 -5.04 -4.05 -13.45
CA TYR A 321 -6.26 -3.54 -14.06
C TYR A 321 -6.98 -2.54 -13.16
N ASP A 322 -6.98 -2.79 -11.84
CA ASP A 322 -7.56 -1.85 -10.87
C ASP A 322 -6.81 -0.52 -10.92
N TRP A 323 -5.48 -0.55 -10.89
CA TRP A 323 -4.68 0.68 -10.95
C TRP A 323 -4.86 1.46 -12.25
N ALA A 324 -4.95 0.77 -13.40
CA ALA A 324 -5.25 1.39 -14.69
C ALA A 324 -6.62 2.11 -14.69
N GLN A 325 -7.58 1.64 -13.89
CA GLN A 325 -8.86 2.31 -13.72
C GLN A 325 -8.83 3.38 -12.62
N ILE A 326 -8.07 3.22 -11.54
CA ILE A 326 -8.06 4.11 -10.37
C ILE A 326 -7.26 5.38 -10.64
N LEU A 327 -6.01 5.23 -11.08
CA LEU A 327 -5.06 6.34 -11.15
C LEU A 327 -5.54 7.51 -12.04
N PRO A 328 -6.18 7.29 -13.22
CA PRO A 328 -6.68 8.37 -14.05
C PRO A 328 -7.67 9.30 -13.34
N PHE A 329 -8.35 8.83 -12.29
CA PHE A 329 -9.35 9.60 -11.55
C PHE A 329 -8.84 10.24 -10.27
N ILE A 330 -7.55 10.06 -9.95
CA ILE A 330 -6.88 10.69 -8.83
C ILE A 330 -6.07 11.89 -9.35
N THR A 331 -6.33 13.05 -8.77
CA THR A 331 -5.60 14.30 -9.02
C THR A 331 -5.45 15.04 -7.70
N ILE A 332 -4.22 15.24 -7.26
CA ILE A 332 -3.89 15.81 -5.95
C ILE A 332 -3.01 17.04 -6.18
N PRO A 333 -3.58 18.23 -6.40
CA PRO A 333 -2.83 19.40 -6.84
C PRO A 333 -1.69 19.82 -5.90
N SER A 334 -1.83 19.53 -4.60
CA SER A 334 -0.86 19.88 -3.56
C SER A 334 0.20 18.79 -3.30
N LEU A 335 0.24 17.73 -4.10
CA LEU A 335 1.11 16.58 -3.85
C LEU A 335 2.59 16.94 -4.03
N THR A 336 3.37 16.78 -2.97
CA THR A 336 4.81 17.08 -2.95
C THR A 336 5.66 15.84 -2.70
N GLU A 337 5.14 14.84 -1.99
CA GLU A 337 5.83 13.57 -1.72
C GLU A 337 4.95 12.41 -2.16
N PHE A 338 5.51 11.54 -3.00
CA PHE A 338 4.82 10.34 -3.45
C PHE A 338 5.67 9.11 -3.21
N THR A 339 5.09 8.13 -2.53
CA THR A 339 5.73 6.86 -2.21
C THR A 339 4.90 5.71 -2.78
N ILE A 340 5.58 4.80 -3.44
CA ILE A 340 5.05 3.51 -3.85
C ILE A 340 5.86 2.45 -3.13
N GLY A 341 5.16 1.57 -2.42
CA GLY A 341 5.62 0.29 -1.88
C GLY A 341 4.79 -0.84 -2.44
N GLU A 342 5.35 -2.06 -2.52
CA GLU A 342 4.65 -3.35 -2.73
C GLU A 342 3.31 -3.29 -3.46
N SER A 343 3.27 -2.62 -4.61
CA SER A 343 2.06 -2.41 -5.39
C SER A 343 2.30 -2.83 -6.83
N GLY A 344 1.31 -3.50 -7.41
CA GLY A 344 1.34 -3.94 -8.80
C GLY A 344 0.88 -2.85 -9.75
N ILE A 345 1.49 -1.65 -9.72
CA ILE A 345 1.17 -0.56 -10.65
C ILE A 345 2.04 -0.72 -11.91
N ALA A 346 1.41 -0.74 -13.09
CA ALA A 346 2.17 -0.74 -14.35
C ALA A 346 2.85 0.62 -14.55
N PHE A 347 4.08 0.61 -15.07
CA PHE A 347 4.83 1.85 -15.29
C PHE A 347 4.08 2.87 -16.18
N PRO A 348 3.40 2.50 -17.29
CA PRO A 348 2.66 3.48 -18.09
C PRO A 348 1.56 4.22 -17.29
N ASP A 349 0.85 3.53 -16.39
CA ASP A 349 -0.19 4.12 -15.56
C ASP A 349 0.42 5.03 -14.49
N LEU A 350 1.51 4.58 -13.86
CA LEU A 350 2.31 5.37 -12.93
C LEU A 350 2.86 6.64 -13.59
N PHE A 351 3.47 6.51 -14.76
CA PHE A 351 4.03 7.61 -15.53
C PHE A 351 2.98 8.67 -15.81
N THR A 352 1.82 8.26 -16.34
CA THR A 352 0.69 9.15 -16.61
C THR A 352 0.20 9.85 -15.33
N PHE A 353 0.20 9.14 -14.19
CA PHE A 353 -0.10 9.73 -12.89
C PHE A 353 0.93 10.79 -12.49
N LEU A 354 2.23 10.49 -12.56
CA LEU A 354 3.31 11.42 -12.21
C LEU A 354 3.29 12.69 -13.08
N GLN A 355 3.01 12.58 -14.39
CA GLN A 355 2.89 13.73 -15.29
C GLN A 355 1.83 14.75 -14.83
N ARG A 356 0.77 14.31 -14.16
CA ARG A 356 -0.28 15.20 -13.63
C ARG A 356 0.14 15.94 -12.35
N HIS A 357 1.28 15.58 -11.76
CA HIS A 357 1.73 16.09 -10.46
C HIS A 357 3.17 16.66 -10.54
N PRO A 358 3.39 17.74 -11.30
CA PRO A 358 4.72 18.33 -11.49
C PRO A 358 5.32 18.94 -10.20
N SER A 359 4.50 19.12 -9.16
CA SER A 359 4.91 19.63 -7.84
C SER A 359 5.65 18.60 -6.97
N ILE A 360 5.75 17.33 -7.39
CA ILE A 360 6.44 16.30 -6.63
C ILE A 360 7.92 16.67 -6.47
N THR A 361 8.34 16.81 -5.22
CA THR A 361 9.72 17.10 -4.80
C THR A 361 10.47 15.86 -4.34
N LYS A 362 9.74 14.84 -3.87
CA LYS A 362 10.29 13.57 -3.40
C LYS A 362 9.48 12.41 -3.96
N LEU A 363 10.15 11.54 -4.70
CA LEU A 363 9.59 10.34 -5.29
C LEU A 363 10.30 9.10 -4.74
N VAL A 364 9.54 8.18 -4.15
CA VAL A 364 10.05 6.93 -3.59
C VAL A 364 9.37 5.75 -4.30
N LEU A 365 10.12 5.00 -5.09
CA LEU A 365 9.71 3.82 -5.87
C LEU A 365 10.42 2.57 -5.33
N SER A 366 10.26 2.33 -4.03
CA SER A 366 10.92 1.22 -3.32
C SER A 366 9.98 0.03 -3.18
N ASN A 367 10.51 -1.18 -3.12
CA ASN A 367 9.72 -2.39 -2.82
C ASN A 367 8.62 -2.70 -3.84
N SER A 368 8.68 -2.13 -5.05
CA SER A 368 7.81 -2.48 -6.18
C SER A 368 8.65 -3.04 -7.31
N PHE A 369 8.12 -4.05 -8.00
CA PHE A 369 8.72 -4.54 -9.23
C PHE A 369 8.25 -3.65 -10.38
N CYS A 370 9.17 -3.25 -11.26
CA CYS A 370 8.77 -2.54 -12.47
C CYS A 370 7.95 -3.48 -13.36
N ILE A 371 6.69 -3.12 -13.60
CA ILE A 371 5.79 -3.86 -14.50
C ILE A 371 5.59 -3.07 -15.78
N GLY A 372 5.98 -3.67 -16.91
CA GLY A 372 5.96 -3.03 -18.22
C GLY A 372 7.33 -2.46 -18.62
N ARG A 373 7.35 -1.67 -19.70
CA ARG A 373 8.57 -0.98 -20.15
C ARG A 373 8.61 0.42 -19.57
N VAL A 374 9.79 0.82 -19.12
CA VAL A 374 10.07 2.18 -18.66
C VAL A 374 10.63 2.96 -19.83
N GLU A 375 9.74 3.59 -20.58
CA GLU A 375 10.11 4.44 -21.70
C GLU A 375 9.52 5.83 -21.42
N LEU A 376 10.39 6.83 -21.24
CA LEU A 376 9.99 8.23 -21.19
C LEU A 376 9.73 8.70 -22.63
N PRO A 377 8.54 9.24 -22.95
CA PRO A 377 8.31 9.84 -24.26
C PRO A 377 9.22 11.06 -24.41
N ALA A 378 9.84 11.21 -25.58
CA ALA A 378 10.61 12.41 -25.91
C ALA A 378 9.70 13.65 -25.76
N SER A 379 9.91 14.41 -24.70
CA SER A 379 9.09 15.56 -24.31
C SER A 379 9.95 16.81 -24.38
N SER A 380 9.37 17.93 -24.79
CA SER A 380 10.03 19.23 -24.75
C SER A 380 9.99 19.87 -23.35
N THR A 381 9.18 19.33 -22.45
CA THR A 381 9.04 19.82 -21.07
C THR A 381 9.61 18.81 -20.09
N PRO A 382 10.38 19.27 -19.07
CA PRO A 382 10.90 18.40 -18.02
C PRO A 382 9.78 17.60 -17.36
N PHE A 383 9.97 16.29 -17.21
CA PHE A 383 8.95 15.39 -16.68
C PHE A 383 8.55 15.70 -15.22
N LEU A 384 9.51 15.91 -14.32
CA LEU A 384 9.27 16.27 -12.91
C LEU A 384 10.18 17.43 -12.50
N PRO A 385 9.83 18.67 -12.88
CA PRO A 385 10.73 19.83 -12.80
C PRO A 385 11.10 20.22 -11.36
N CYS A 386 10.31 19.80 -10.37
CA CYS A 386 10.53 20.12 -8.95
C CYS A 386 11.19 18.98 -8.17
N LEU A 387 11.53 17.86 -8.82
CA LEU A 387 12.02 16.67 -8.13
C LEU A 387 13.43 16.89 -7.57
N THR A 388 13.55 16.90 -6.24
CA THR A 388 14.83 17.06 -5.51
C THR A 388 15.39 15.73 -5.02
N LYS A 389 14.51 14.76 -4.74
CA LYS A 389 14.89 13.45 -4.20
C LYS A 389 14.20 12.32 -4.94
N LEU A 390 14.99 11.41 -5.48
CA LEU A 390 14.54 10.18 -6.10
C LEU A 390 15.10 8.97 -5.36
N VAL A 391 14.22 8.10 -4.88
CA VAL A 391 14.59 6.82 -4.27
C VAL A 391 13.91 5.71 -5.03
N GLY A 392 14.59 4.63 -5.37
CA GLY A 392 13.91 3.51 -6.03
C GLY A 392 14.83 2.35 -6.35
N ALA A 393 14.24 1.28 -6.88
CA ALA A 393 15.00 0.16 -7.41
C ALA A 393 15.69 0.54 -8.74
N ALA A 394 16.82 -0.10 -9.06
CA ALA A 394 17.63 0.16 -10.23
C ALA A 394 16.82 0.05 -11.54
N GLU A 395 15.81 -0.83 -11.59
CA GLU A 395 14.93 -0.98 -12.75
C GLU A 395 14.08 0.26 -13.04
N TYR A 396 13.78 1.07 -12.01
CA TYR A 396 13.15 2.38 -12.20
C TYR A 396 14.19 3.49 -12.40
N LEU A 397 15.27 3.48 -11.61
CA LEU A 397 16.25 4.56 -11.61
C LEU A 397 16.99 4.66 -12.95
N ALA A 398 17.48 3.55 -13.50
CA ALA A 398 18.27 3.54 -14.73
C ALA A 398 17.54 4.18 -15.93
N PRO A 399 16.28 3.83 -16.25
CA PRO A 399 15.55 4.47 -17.34
C PRO A 399 15.05 5.88 -17.01
N LEU A 400 14.70 6.19 -15.76
CA LEU A 400 14.29 7.55 -15.39
C LEU A 400 15.45 8.54 -15.50
N LEU A 401 16.68 8.13 -15.16
CA LEU A 401 17.84 9.02 -15.14
C LEU A 401 18.58 9.11 -16.49
N GLN A 402 17.98 8.66 -17.59
CA GLN A 402 18.61 8.73 -18.92
C GLN A 402 18.77 10.17 -19.41
N ASP A 403 17.82 11.05 -19.09
CA ASP A 403 17.86 12.46 -19.45
C ASP A 403 17.92 13.33 -18.19
N LYS A 404 19.00 14.10 -18.05
CA LYS A 404 19.20 15.00 -16.91
C LYS A 404 18.29 16.22 -16.99
N ASP A 405 17.91 16.64 -18.19
CA ASP A 405 17.10 17.85 -18.40
C ASP A 405 15.65 17.65 -17.91
N ASP A 406 15.21 16.40 -17.74
CA ASP A 406 13.92 16.05 -17.14
C ASP A 406 13.82 16.36 -15.64
N TYR A 407 14.96 16.52 -14.95
CA TYR A 407 15.05 16.72 -13.50
C TYR A 407 16.06 17.81 -13.13
N PRO A 408 15.79 19.07 -13.49
CA PRO A 408 16.76 20.17 -13.38
C PRO A 408 17.21 20.49 -11.94
N VAL A 409 16.41 20.11 -10.93
CA VAL A 409 16.67 20.38 -9.51
C VAL A 409 16.97 19.12 -8.70
N LEU A 410 17.31 18.01 -9.35
CA LEU A 410 17.58 16.74 -8.67
C LEU A 410 18.88 16.82 -7.85
N GLU A 411 18.74 16.79 -6.52
CA GLU A 411 19.85 16.89 -5.58
C GLU A 411 20.33 15.52 -5.10
N SER A 412 19.41 14.56 -4.95
CA SER A 412 19.72 13.25 -4.38
C SER A 412 19.04 12.11 -5.10
N VAL A 413 19.84 11.07 -5.39
CA VAL A 413 19.38 9.77 -5.86
C VAL A 413 19.91 8.71 -4.90
N SER A 414 19.04 7.81 -4.45
CA SER A 414 19.48 6.68 -3.61
C SER A 414 18.77 5.38 -3.99
N PRO A 415 19.46 4.23 -3.93
CA PRO A 415 18.81 2.94 -4.10
C PRO A 415 17.78 2.71 -2.98
N GLY A 416 16.75 1.91 -3.27
CA GLY A 416 15.73 1.54 -2.30
C GLY A 416 16.28 0.66 -1.16
N PRO A 417 15.66 0.65 0.03
CA PRO A 417 16.14 -0.13 1.18
C PRO A 417 16.20 -1.64 0.94
N GLN A 418 15.31 -2.21 0.12
CA GLN A 418 15.35 -3.64 -0.23
C GLN A 418 16.54 -4.02 -1.12
N GLU A 419 17.01 -3.10 -1.97
CA GLU A 419 18.19 -3.37 -2.79
C GLU A 419 19.43 -3.52 -1.92
N LEU A 420 19.56 -2.67 -0.89
CA LEU A 420 20.64 -2.81 0.09
C LEU A 420 20.62 -4.21 0.72
N CYS A 421 19.45 -4.73 1.11
CA CYS A 421 19.32 -6.08 1.69
C CYS A 421 19.66 -7.22 0.72
N LEU A 422 19.23 -7.13 -0.55
CA LEU A 422 19.59 -8.13 -1.57
C LEU A 422 21.09 -8.03 -1.94
N HIS A 423 21.67 -6.83 -1.91
CA HIS A 423 23.05 -6.58 -2.33
C HIS A 423 24.08 -6.78 -1.22
N PHE A 424 23.71 -6.66 0.07
CA PHE A 424 24.55 -7.13 1.18
C PHE A 424 24.78 -8.65 1.12
N ARG A 425 23.95 -9.41 0.39
CA ARG A 425 24.23 -10.82 0.06
C ARG A 425 25.19 -11.01 -1.12
N TYR A 426 25.41 -10.02 -1.97
CA TYR A 426 26.19 -10.12 -3.21
C TYR A 426 27.08 -8.87 -3.39
N LYS A 427 28.19 -8.84 -2.65
CA LYS A 427 29.08 -7.69 -2.46
C LYS A 427 29.76 -7.16 -3.74
N GLU A 428 29.84 -7.96 -4.80
CA GLU A 428 30.64 -7.64 -6.01
C GLU A 428 29.87 -6.87 -7.10
N GLY A 429 28.54 -6.97 -7.18
CA GLY A 429 27.77 -6.36 -8.28
C GLY A 429 27.51 -4.86 -8.15
N LEU A 430 27.48 -4.33 -6.90
CA LEU A 430 27.17 -2.92 -6.65
C LEU A 430 28.34 -2.00 -7.06
N GLU A 431 29.58 -2.42 -6.84
CA GLU A 431 30.77 -1.61 -7.17
C GLU A 431 30.91 -1.37 -8.68
N GLU A 432 30.55 -2.36 -9.50
CA GLU A 432 30.58 -2.28 -10.97
C GLU A 432 29.45 -1.40 -11.51
N TRP A 433 28.22 -1.52 -10.98
CA TRP A 433 27.08 -0.69 -11.38
C TRP A 433 27.25 0.79 -11.01
N LEU A 434 27.78 1.05 -9.81
CA LEU A 434 28.06 2.38 -9.30
C LEU A 434 29.22 3.08 -10.03
N THR A 435 30.15 2.34 -10.64
CA THR A 435 31.27 2.91 -11.39
C THR A 435 31.00 3.11 -12.88
N THR A 436 29.99 2.43 -13.44
CA THR A 436 29.65 2.55 -14.88
C THR A 436 28.59 3.61 -15.19
N SER A 437 27.88 4.13 -14.18
CA SER A 437 26.72 5.03 -14.37
C SER A 437 27.05 6.52 -14.63
N GLY A 438 28.31 6.94 -14.54
CA GLY A 438 28.82 8.18 -15.16
C GLY A 438 28.22 9.52 -14.73
N LEU A 439 27.46 9.59 -13.64
CA LEU A 439 26.83 10.82 -13.15
C LEU A 439 27.66 11.42 -11.98
N GLU A 440 28.17 12.65 -12.10
CA GLU A 440 29.02 13.26 -11.04
C GLU A 440 28.37 13.44 -9.66
N PRO A 441 27.04 13.67 -9.49
CA PRO A 441 26.41 13.65 -8.16
C PRO A 441 26.38 12.24 -7.55
N PHE A 442 26.56 11.22 -8.39
CA PHE A 442 26.56 9.81 -8.02
C PHE A 442 27.88 9.42 -7.35
N ASP A 443 29.04 9.97 -7.76
CA ASP A 443 30.33 9.65 -7.14
C ASP A 443 30.37 9.93 -5.63
N GLU A 444 29.64 10.93 -5.15
CA GLU A 444 29.47 11.23 -3.72
C GLU A 444 28.62 10.17 -3.01
N ALA A 445 27.49 9.77 -3.61
CA ALA A 445 26.63 8.71 -3.10
C ALA A 445 27.32 7.33 -3.10
N VAL A 446 28.08 7.05 -4.16
CA VAL A 446 28.95 5.88 -4.34
C VAL A 446 30.05 5.88 -3.28
N ARG A 447 30.70 7.02 -3.02
CA ARG A 447 31.74 7.19 -1.99
C ARG A 447 31.17 7.02 -0.58
N ASN A 448 29.96 7.55 -0.33
CA ASN A 448 29.26 7.40 0.95
C ASN A 448 28.82 5.94 1.20
N LEU A 449 28.38 5.22 0.17
CA LEU A 449 28.13 3.78 0.21
C LEU A 449 29.42 2.98 0.48
N LYS A 450 30.53 3.32 -0.18
CA LYS A 450 31.85 2.72 0.07
C LYS A 450 32.34 2.93 1.51
N CYS A 451 32.14 4.11 2.09
CA CYS A 451 32.46 4.40 3.49
C CYS A 451 31.60 3.60 4.48
N LEU A 452 30.30 3.45 4.21
CA LEU A 452 29.39 2.67 5.07
C LEU A 452 29.77 1.18 5.10
N VAL A 453 30.17 0.63 3.95
CA VAL A 453 30.63 -0.77 3.82
C VAL A 453 31.99 -0.98 4.50
N ALA A 454 32.86 0.03 4.52
CA ALA A 454 34.16 -0.04 5.19
C ALA A 454 34.08 0.11 6.72
N GLN A 455 33.01 0.70 7.26
CA GLN A 455 32.80 0.91 8.71
C GLN A 455 32.17 -0.28 9.45
N CYS A 456 31.79 -1.34 8.74
CA CYS A 456 31.34 -2.61 9.33
C CYS A 456 32.35 -3.77 9.13
N PRO A 457 33.60 -3.70 9.63
CA PRO A 457 34.50 -4.83 9.58
C PRO A 457 34.28 -5.71 10.82
N GLY A 458 33.49 -6.77 10.67
CA GLY A 458 33.53 -7.89 11.60
C GLY A 458 32.20 -8.23 12.27
N GLU A 459 31.43 -9.09 11.61
CA GLU A 459 30.55 -10.06 12.27
C GLU A 459 30.26 -11.16 11.25
N THR A 460 31.27 -12.00 10.97
CA THR A 460 31.14 -13.18 10.10
C THR A 460 30.97 -14.49 10.88
N ASP A 461 30.90 -14.44 12.21
CA ASP A 461 30.66 -15.64 13.04
C ASP A 461 29.37 -15.46 13.85
N GLY A 462 28.23 -15.77 13.23
CA GLY A 462 26.94 -15.74 13.93
C GLY A 462 25.70 -15.75 13.05
N VAL A 463 25.73 -16.35 11.86
CA VAL A 463 24.60 -16.33 10.90
C VAL A 463 23.72 -17.57 11.04
N ASP A 464 23.33 -17.93 12.28
CA ASP A 464 22.31 -18.96 12.53
C ASP A 464 21.12 -18.46 13.39
N HIS A 465 21.12 -17.20 13.83
CA HIS A 465 20.02 -16.66 14.65
C HIS A 465 19.16 -15.56 14.01
N ALA A 466 19.55 -15.02 12.84
CA ALA A 466 18.75 -14.01 12.15
C ALA A 466 17.60 -14.57 11.28
N ALA A 467 17.53 -15.89 11.07
CA ALA A 467 16.44 -16.53 10.31
C ALA A 467 15.15 -16.77 11.13
N SER A 468 15.12 -16.41 12.41
CA SER A 468 13.98 -16.69 13.32
C SER A 468 12.97 -15.54 13.47
N LEU A 469 13.16 -14.40 12.80
CA LEU A 469 12.28 -13.22 12.96
C LEU A 469 11.36 -12.91 11.78
N CYS A 470 11.38 -13.75 10.74
CA CYS A 470 10.36 -13.74 9.68
C CYS A 470 9.57 -15.05 9.78
N GLY A 471 8.49 -15.03 10.57
CA GLY A 471 7.67 -16.20 10.86
C GLY A 471 7.05 -16.82 9.59
N GLY A 472 7.53 -18.01 9.25
CA GLY A 472 6.79 -18.99 8.46
C GLY A 472 6.43 -20.16 9.38
N SER A 473 5.15 -20.29 9.70
CA SER A 473 4.59 -21.47 10.36
C SER A 473 4.68 -22.66 9.40
N GLU A 474 5.69 -23.51 9.53
CA GLU A 474 5.63 -24.89 9.05
C GLU A 474 4.98 -25.77 10.12
N ALA A 475 3.81 -26.32 9.81
CA ALA A 475 3.27 -27.49 10.49
C ALA A 475 3.40 -28.71 9.57
N LYS A 476 3.80 -29.82 10.18
CA LYS A 476 3.90 -31.18 9.63
C LYS A 476 2.60 -31.70 9.04
#